data_AF-A0A3N5IWE3-F1
#
_entry.id   AF-A0A3N5IWE3-F1
#
_cell.length_a   1.000
_cell.length_b   1.000
_cell.length_c   1.000
_cell.angle_alpha   90.00
_cell.angle_beta   90.00
_cell.angle_gamma   90.00
#
_symmetry.space_group_name_H-M   'P 1'
#
loop_
_entity.id
_entity.type
_entity.pdbx_description
1 polymer ?
#
loop_
_entity_poly.entity_id
_entity_poly.type
_entity_poly.pdbx_seq_one_letter_code
_entity_poly.pdbx_strand_id
1 'polypeptide(L)'
;MSAAPGRGTEHGADAARPSAARTVAAQVLERVEMDGAFADLALNAALERRSLPWVDAARATELGYRSLRGRRFLDWILAPHSVRPLPTLDPR
;
A
#
# COMPACT_ATOMS: atom_id res chain seq x y z
N MET A 1 -26.57 -34.91 -22.26
CA MET A 1 -25.93 -33.84 -23.07
C MET A 1 -26.88 -32.64 -22.97
N SER A 2 -26.60 -31.52 -22.34
CA SER A 2 -25.36 -30.75 -22.19
C SER A 2 -25.43 -29.94 -20.89
N ALA A 3 -24.35 -29.96 -20.11
CA ALA A 3 -24.19 -29.07 -18.96
C ALA A 3 -23.91 -27.64 -19.46
N ALA A 4 -24.51 -26.65 -18.81
CA ALA A 4 -24.24 -25.24 -19.07
C ALA A 4 -22.83 -24.86 -18.57
N PRO A 5 -22.07 -24.03 -19.30
CA PRO A 5 -20.77 -23.58 -18.81
C PRO A 5 -20.99 -22.58 -17.67
N GLY A 6 -20.37 -22.86 -16.53
CA GLY A 6 -20.36 -21.98 -15.37
C GLY A 6 -19.68 -20.65 -15.68
N ARG A 7 -20.43 -19.55 -15.60
CA ARG A 7 -19.86 -18.21 -15.42
C ARG A 7 -19.41 -18.09 -13.98
N GLY A 8 -18.13 -18.33 -13.72
CA GLY A 8 -17.54 -18.07 -12.42
C GLY A 8 -16.04 -17.89 -12.57
N THR A 9 -15.50 -16.89 -11.88
CA THR A 9 -14.08 -16.71 -11.52
C THR A 9 -13.17 -15.79 -12.35
N GLU A 10 -13.70 -14.83 -13.11
CA GLU A 10 -12.84 -13.78 -13.71
C GLU A 10 -12.73 -12.49 -12.86
N HIS A 11 -13.70 -12.23 -11.97
CA HIS A 11 -13.73 -11.01 -11.14
C HIS A 11 -12.75 -11.01 -9.94
N GLY A 12 -12.08 -12.13 -9.64
CA GLY A 12 -11.19 -12.25 -8.48
C GLY A 12 -9.74 -11.83 -8.73
N ALA A 13 -9.26 -11.93 -9.98
CA ALA A 13 -7.86 -11.69 -10.31
C ALA A 13 -7.52 -10.19 -10.44
N ASP A 14 -8.49 -9.35 -10.81
CA ASP A 14 -8.28 -7.91 -10.97
C ASP A 14 -8.44 -7.14 -9.64
N ALA A 15 -9.30 -7.61 -8.75
CA ALA A 15 -9.44 -7.08 -7.39
C ALA A 15 -8.21 -7.34 -6.49
N ALA A 16 -7.37 -8.32 -6.86
CA ALA A 16 -6.19 -8.69 -6.09
C ALA A 16 -4.99 -7.75 -6.32
N ARG A 17 -4.96 -7.00 -7.44
CA ARG A 17 -3.83 -6.10 -7.72
C ARG A 17 -4.01 -4.77 -6.99
N PRO A 18 -3.03 -4.33 -6.18
CA PRO A 18 -3.08 -3.02 -5.57
C PRO A 18 -3.10 -1.93 -6.66
N SER A 19 -3.90 -0.89 -6.45
CA SER A 19 -3.93 0.26 -7.35
C SER A 19 -2.55 0.94 -7.43
N ALA A 20 -2.30 1.68 -8.50
CA ALA A 20 -1.05 2.41 -8.66
C ALA A 20 -0.76 3.36 -7.49
N ALA A 21 -1.81 4.03 -6.97
CA ALA A 21 -1.72 4.87 -5.78
C ALA A 21 -1.28 4.10 -4.52
N ARG A 22 -1.88 2.92 -4.27
CA ARG A 22 -1.51 2.06 -3.12
C ARG A 22 -0.08 1.54 -3.26
N THR A 23 0.32 1.17 -4.48
CA THR A 23 1.68 0.73 -4.78
C THR A 23 2.70 1.81 -4.49
N VAL A 24 2.46 3.05 -4.93
CA VAL A 24 3.35 4.18 -4.65
C VAL A 24 3.41 4.49 -3.15
N ALA A 25 2.27 4.52 -2.46
CA ALA A 25 2.25 4.76 -1.03
C ALA A 25 3.06 3.68 -0.27
N ALA A 26 2.90 2.41 -0.62
CA ALA A 26 3.67 1.32 -0.03
C ALA A 26 5.19 1.48 -0.25
N GLN A 27 5.61 1.83 -1.48
CA GLN A 27 7.03 2.10 -1.78
C GLN A 27 7.60 3.27 -0.98
N VAL A 28 6.80 4.32 -0.74
CA VAL A 28 7.22 5.44 0.10
C VAL A 28 7.39 4.99 1.55
N LEU A 29 6.43 4.24 2.09
CA LEU A 29 6.49 3.72 3.46
C LEU A 29 7.70 2.80 3.65
N GLU A 30 7.94 1.89 2.71
CA GLU A 30 9.11 1.00 2.71
C GLU A 30 10.40 1.82 2.75
N ARG A 31 10.51 2.86 1.92
CA ARG A 31 11.71 3.70 1.85
C ARG A 31 11.94 4.54 3.10
N VAL A 32 10.87 5.01 3.73
CA VAL A 32 10.96 5.70 5.03
C VAL A 32 11.43 4.73 6.11
N GLU A 33 10.91 3.50 6.13
CA GLU A 33 11.23 2.51 7.15
C GLU A 33 12.64 1.93 6.99
N MET A 34 13.00 1.55 5.77
CA MET A 34 14.25 0.85 5.47
C MET A 34 15.43 1.81 5.35
N ASP A 35 15.23 2.94 4.66
CA ASP A 35 16.32 3.84 4.30
C ASP A 35 16.36 5.09 5.20
N GLY A 36 15.42 5.24 6.15
CA GLY A 36 15.28 6.45 6.96
C GLY A 36 14.94 7.69 6.14
N ALA A 37 14.41 7.52 4.93
CA ALA A 37 14.16 8.62 4.01
C ALA A 37 13.10 9.58 4.55
N PHE A 38 13.27 10.88 4.29
CA PHE A 38 12.21 11.85 4.56
C PHE A 38 11.01 11.59 3.65
N ALA A 39 9.81 11.53 4.25
CA ALA A 39 8.57 11.19 3.55
C ALA A 39 8.32 12.06 2.32
N ASP A 40 8.51 13.39 2.44
CA ASP A 40 8.28 14.35 1.36
C ASP A 40 9.23 14.08 0.18
N LEU A 41 10.51 13.81 0.45
CA LEU A 41 11.51 13.49 -0.58
C LEU A 41 11.23 12.12 -1.22
N ALA A 42 10.87 11.13 -0.42
CA ALA A 42 10.55 9.79 -0.91
C ALA A 42 9.31 9.80 -1.81
N LEU A 43 8.27 10.55 -1.42
CA LEU A 43 7.03 10.73 -2.16
C LEU A 43 7.23 11.50 -3.45
N ASN A 44 7.90 12.67 -3.41
CA ASN A 44 8.19 13.46 -4.60
C ASN A 44 8.94 12.63 -5.64
N ALA A 45 10.02 11.96 -5.21
CA ALA A 45 10.77 11.10 -6.10
C ALA A 45 9.93 9.92 -6.64
N ALA A 46 8.99 9.37 -5.87
CA ALA A 46 8.12 8.28 -6.33
C ALA A 46 7.06 8.74 -7.34
N LEU A 47 6.51 9.93 -7.15
CA LEU A 47 5.57 10.57 -8.07
C LEU A 47 6.27 11.04 -9.36
N GLU A 48 7.49 11.55 -9.29
CA GLU A 48 8.27 11.92 -10.49
C GLU A 48 8.61 10.70 -11.36
N ARG A 49 8.93 9.56 -10.75
CA ARG A 49 9.24 8.31 -11.48
C ARG A 49 8.02 7.70 -12.19
N ARG A 50 6.80 8.04 -11.77
CA ARG A 50 5.56 7.48 -12.32
C ARG A 50 4.64 8.61 -12.75
N SER A 51 4.38 8.74 -14.04
CA SER A 51 3.38 9.68 -14.56
C SER A 51 1.96 9.22 -14.21
N LEU A 52 1.56 9.38 -12.95
CA LEU A 52 0.23 9.03 -12.46
C LEU A 52 -0.80 10.11 -12.78
N PRO A 53 -2.08 9.73 -13.01
CA PRO A 53 -3.18 10.68 -12.98
C PRO A 53 -3.19 11.46 -11.66
N TRP A 54 -3.60 12.73 -11.72
CA TRP A 54 -3.62 13.62 -10.55
C TRP A 54 -4.36 13.03 -9.35
N VAL A 55 -5.47 12.31 -9.59
CA VAL A 55 -6.29 11.68 -8.54
C VAL A 55 -5.55 10.55 -7.83
N ASP A 56 -4.77 9.76 -8.58
CA ASP A 56 -3.96 8.68 -8.03
C ASP A 56 -2.74 9.23 -7.28
N ALA A 57 -2.14 10.31 -7.78
CA ALA A 57 -1.07 11.01 -7.10
C ALA A 57 -1.56 11.57 -5.75
N ALA A 58 -2.69 12.28 -5.75
CA ALA A 58 -3.31 12.79 -4.52
C ALA A 58 -3.66 11.65 -3.54
N ARG A 59 -4.18 10.53 -4.06
CA ARG A 59 -4.50 9.36 -3.23
C ARG A 59 -3.26 8.70 -2.65
N ALA A 60 -2.17 8.60 -3.40
CA ALA A 60 -0.89 8.07 -2.92
C ALA A 60 -0.32 8.94 -1.79
N THR A 61 -0.34 10.26 -1.99
CA THR A 61 0.06 11.27 -1.00
C THR A 61 -0.72 11.13 0.29
N GLU A 62 -2.06 11.07 0.21
CA GLU A 62 -2.93 10.93 1.37
C GLU A 62 -2.63 9.61 2.11
N LEU A 63 -2.55 8.49 1.39
CA LEU A 63 -2.28 7.18 1.98
C LEU A 63 -0.92 7.14 2.69
N GLY A 64 0.13 7.68 2.07
CA GLY A 64 1.47 7.74 2.66
C GLY A 64 1.47 8.58 3.95
N TYR A 65 1.03 9.83 3.87
CA TYR A 65 1.05 10.71 5.03
C TYR A 65 0.12 10.26 6.16
N ARG A 66 -1.09 9.79 5.85
CA ARG A 66 -2.01 9.30 6.89
C ARG A 66 -1.46 8.07 7.59
N SER A 67 -0.81 7.16 6.87
CA SER A 67 -0.18 5.98 7.46
C SER A 67 0.97 6.38 8.38
N LEU A 68 1.87 7.27 7.93
CA LEU A 68 3.00 7.73 8.74
C LEU A 68 2.55 8.51 9.99
N ARG A 69 1.62 9.46 9.83
CA ARG A 69 1.05 10.22 10.96
C ARG A 69 0.32 9.31 11.94
N GLY A 70 -0.39 8.31 11.42
CA GLY A 70 -1.18 7.36 12.20
C GLY A 70 -0.37 6.18 12.74
N ARG A 71 0.93 6.07 12.46
CA ARG A 71 1.72 4.84 12.69
C ARG A 71 1.55 4.28 14.09
N ARG A 72 1.74 5.09 15.14
CA ARG A 72 1.59 4.63 16.54
C ARG A 72 0.19 4.10 16.84
N PHE A 73 -0.84 4.72 16.27
CA PHE A 73 -2.21 4.30 16.45
C PHE A 73 -2.52 3.02 15.66
N LEU A 74 -2.03 2.92 14.43
CA LEU A 74 -2.14 1.72 13.61
C LEU A 74 -1.41 0.54 14.28
N ASP A 75 -0.19 0.74 14.76
CA ASP A 75 0.57 -0.27 15.49
C ASP A 75 -0.15 -0.71 16.77
N TRP A 76 -0.76 0.22 17.49
CA TRP A 76 -1.57 -0.09 18.67
C TRP A 76 -2.81 -0.94 18.32
N ILE A 77 -3.49 -0.65 17.22
CA ILE A 77 -4.62 -1.47 16.74
C ILE A 77 -4.14 -2.85 16.29
N LEU A 78 -3.01 -2.92 15.58
CA LEU A 78 -2.52 -4.15 14.97
C LEU A 78 -1.87 -5.11 15.98
N ALA A 79 -1.27 -4.58 17.04
CA ALA A 79 -0.48 -5.39 17.99
C ALA A 79 -1.26 -6.56 18.63
N PRO A 80 -2.53 -6.40 19.08
CA PRO A 80 -3.32 -7.52 19.60
C PRO A 80 -3.65 -8.60 18.55
N HIS A 81 -3.55 -8.28 17.27
CA HIS A 81 -3.91 -9.17 16.17
C HIS A 81 -2.69 -9.81 15.49
N SER A 82 -1.48 -9.51 15.95
CA SER A 82 -0.25 -10.08 15.40
C SER A 82 0.29 -11.18 16.31
N VAL A 83 0.59 -12.35 15.73
CA VAL A 83 1.24 -13.46 16.44
C VAL A 83 2.70 -13.12 16.77
N ARG A 84 3.33 -12.25 15.98
CA ARG A 84 4.70 -11.77 16.15
C ARG A 84 4.71 -10.30 16.60
N PRO A 85 5.68 -9.85 17.41
CA PRO A 85 5.82 -8.43 17.71
C PRO A 85 5.99 -7.60 16.43
N LEU A 86 5.21 -6.53 16.27
CA LEU A 86 5.23 -5.69 15.06
C LEU A 86 6.65 -5.21 14.66
N PRO A 87 7.55 -4.80 15.57
CA PRO A 87 8.90 -4.38 15.21
C PRO A 87 9.79 -5.50 14.64
N THR A 88 9.36 -6.76 14.74
CA THR A 88 10.09 -7.92 14.21
C THR A 88 9.56 -8.38 12.85
N LEU A 89 8.49 -7.76 12.36
CA LEU A 89 7.91 -8.09 11.05
C LEU A 89 8.85 -7.63 9.93
N ASP A 90 8.85 -8.38 8.84
CA ASP A 90 9.55 -7.94 7.63
C ASP A 90 8.74 -6.76 7.03
N PRO A 91 9.38 -5.61 6.77
CA PRO A 91 8.72 -4.49 6.11
C PRO A 91 8.41 -4.73 4.62
N ARG A 92 8.79 -5.87 4.04
CA ARG A 92 8.51 -6.28 2.65
C ARG A 92 7.47 -7.39 2.51
#